data_AF-A0A9R0EW99-F1
#
_entry.id   AF-A0A9R0EW99-F1
#
_cell.length_a   1.000
_cell.length_b   1.000
_cell.length_c   1.000
_cell.angle_alpha   90.00
_cell.angle_beta   90.00
_cell.angle_gamma   90.00
#
_symmetry.space_group_name_H-M   'P 1'
#
loop_
_entity.id
_entity.type
_entity.pdbx_description
1 polymer ?
#
loop_
_entity_poly.entity_id
_entity_poly.type
_entity_poly.pdbx_seq_one_letter_code
_entity_poly.pdbx_strand_id
1 'polypeptide(L)'
;MVFSCFVFLSLYFDLNLFELWCGFLTISYNLNVVYATRVMVLLRMYLDAWIEQIKNIERSGQGDLNIWREMFNVYQNILKAYESYKICFRVLFQYDDTVCSVIIMGWITLDVLVTLTLCVQCEKFYATVEEAESTCIQFLSNINCTDGQKYLCKRVLQMKRTFSKISGCGLFLMDASLSIYLIGLITNYIIVLLQFAYLHNYNKK
;
A
#
# COMPACT_ATOMS: atom_id res chain seq x y z
N MET A 1 -12.86 17.88 -7.97
CA MET A 1 -13.30 18.82 -6.91
C MET A 1 -12.97 18.30 -5.50
N VAL A 2 -13.26 17.04 -5.16
CA VAL A 2 -12.90 16.46 -3.85
C VAL A 2 -11.38 16.29 -3.68
N PHE A 3 -10.70 15.81 -4.73
CA PHE A 3 -9.24 15.63 -4.77
C PHE A 3 -8.47 16.96 -4.56
N SER A 4 -8.96 18.05 -5.16
CA SER A 4 -8.34 19.38 -5.07
C SER A 4 -8.51 20.03 -3.70
N CYS A 5 -9.64 19.81 -3.00
CA CYS A 5 -9.79 20.24 -1.61
C CYS A 5 -8.89 19.45 -0.65
N PHE A 6 -8.61 18.17 -0.96
CA PHE A 6 -7.78 17.30 -0.13
C PHE A 6 -6.30 17.72 -0.11
N VAL A 7 -5.75 18.03 -1.29
CA VAL A 7 -4.37 18.55 -1.42
C VAL A 7 -4.22 19.90 -0.71
N PHE A 8 -5.27 20.73 -0.75
CA PHE A 8 -5.28 22.02 -0.07
C PHE A 8 -5.33 21.87 1.46
N LEU A 9 -6.12 20.95 2.00
CA LEU A 9 -6.20 20.68 3.44
C LEU A 9 -4.93 20.00 3.97
N SER A 10 -4.29 19.12 3.21
CA SER A 10 -3.03 18.48 3.63
C SER A 10 -1.87 19.46 3.71
N LEU A 11 -1.80 20.43 2.77
CA LEU A 11 -0.80 21.49 2.79
C LEU A 11 -1.04 22.53 3.91
N TYR A 12 -2.29 22.65 4.38
CA TYR A 12 -2.67 23.63 5.40
C TYR A 12 -2.51 23.12 6.84
N PHE A 13 -2.62 21.81 7.07
CA PHE A 13 -2.62 21.21 8.42
C PHE A 13 -1.40 20.35 8.76
N ASP A 14 -0.38 20.25 7.90
CA ASP A 14 0.76 19.32 8.05
C ASP A 14 0.32 17.85 8.28
N LEU A 15 -0.88 17.51 7.82
CA LEU A 15 -1.41 16.15 7.93
C LEU A 15 -0.75 15.24 6.89
N ASN A 16 -0.32 14.07 7.33
CA ASN A 16 0.24 13.06 6.45
C ASN A 16 -0.82 12.66 5.41
N LEU A 17 -0.56 12.98 4.13
CA LEU A 17 -1.42 12.63 3.01
C LEU A 17 -1.83 11.16 3.06
N PHE A 18 -0.93 10.27 3.48
CA PHE A 18 -1.19 8.85 3.63
C PHE A 18 -2.33 8.54 4.61
N GLU A 19 -2.33 9.14 5.80
CA GLU A 19 -3.38 8.89 6.81
C GLU A 19 -4.74 9.37 6.35
N LEU A 20 -4.79 10.52 5.68
CA LEU A 20 -6.00 11.08 5.08
C LEU A 20 -6.54 10.19 3.96
N TRP A 21 -5.66 9.66 3.10
CA TRP A 21 -6.02 8.73 2.03
C TRP A 21 -6.52 7.38 2.57
N CYS A 22 -5.82 6.79 3.55
CA CYS A 22 -6.25 5.57 4.22
C CYS A 22 -7.61 5.76 4.92
N GLY A 23 -7.83 6.92 5.55
CA GLY A 23 -9.11 7.28 6.14
C GLY A 23 -10.24 7.33 5.11
N PHE A 24 -10.00 7.97 3.96
CA PHE A 24 -10.98 8.04 2.88
C PHE A 24 -11.35 6.65 2.32
N LEU A 25 -10.35 5.81 2.04
CA LEU A 25 -10.58 4.43 1.57
C LEU A 25 -11.39 3.62 2.59
N THR A 26 -11.06 3.74 3.87
CA THR A 26 -11.79 3.07 4.96
C THR A 26 -13.24 3.53 5.03
N ILE A 27 -13.50 4.83 4.91
CA ILE A 27 -14.87 5.38 4.90
C ILE A 27 -15.64 4.90 3.68
N SER A 28 -15.02 4.91 2.49
CA SER A 28 -15.62 4.44 1.24
C SER A 28 -16.01 2.96 1.34
N TYR A 29 -15.11 2.10 1.83
CA TYR A 29 -15.38 0.68 2.06
C TYR A 29 -16.55 0.48 3.02
N ASN A 30 -16.54 1.17 4.17
CA ASN A 30 -17.62 1.10 5.15
C ASN A 30 -18.97 1.53 4.57
N LEU A 31 -19.01 2.61 3.78
CA LEU A 31 -20.21 3.06 3.10
C LEU A 31 -20.72 2.02 2.10
N ASN A 32 -19.84 1.44 1.28
CA ASN A 32 -20.20 0.39 0.32
C ASN A 32 -20.82 -0.83 1.00
N VAL A 33 -20.26 -1.28 2.14
CA VAL A 33 -20.81 -2.39 2.93
C VAL A 33 -22.17 -2.04 3.53
N VAL A 34 -22.35 -0.82 4.05
CA VAL A 34 -23.64 -0.37 4.57
C VAL A 34 -24.70 -0.33 3.46
N TYR A 35 -24.39 0.27 2.31
CA TYR A 35 -25.31 0.31 1.17
C TYR A 35 -25.67 -1.09 0.68
N ALA A 36 -24.69 -1.98 0.55
CA ALA A 36 -24.90 -3.37 0.17
C ALA A 36 -25.83 -4.11 1.13
N THR A 37 -25.62 -3.91 2.43
CA THR A 37 -26.48 -4.49 3.48
C THR A 37 -27.91 -3.97 3.36
N ARG A 38 -28.09 -2.65 3.15
CA ARG A 38 -29.41 -2.04 3.01
C ARG A 38 -30.16 -2.56 1.78
N VAL A 39 -29.49 -2.70 0.63
CA VAL A 39 -30.09 -3.26 -0.58
C VAL A 39 -30.50 -4.72 -0.39
N MET A 40 -29.66 -5.54 0.27
CA MET A 40 -29.99 -6.92 0.59
C MET A 40 -31.17 -7.06 1.55
N VAL A 41 -31.25 -6.19 2.57
CA VAL A 41 -32.40 -6.13 3.48
C VAL A 41 -33.67 -5.77 2.73
N LEU A 42 -33.60 -4.78 1.83
CA LEU A 42 -34.75 -4.36 1.02
C LEU A 42 -35.23 -5.49 0.09
N LEU A 43 -34.34 -6.17 -0.63
CA LEU A 43 -34.69 -7.32 -1.47
C LEU A 43 -35.34 -8.45 -0.66
N ARG A 44 -34.83 -8.70 0.55
CA ARG A 44 -35.44 -9.67 1.48
C ARG A 44 -36.85 -9.25 1.88
N MET A 45 -37.08 -7.99 2.24
CA MET A 45 -38.41 -7.49 2.59
C MET A 45 -39.41 -7.65 1.45
N TYR A 46 -39.00 -7.39 0.19
CA TYR A 46 -39.85 -7.64 -0.98
C TYR A 46 -40.19 -9.13 -1.15
N LEU A 47 -39.21 -10.01 -0.93
CA LEU A 47 -39.43 -11.46 -1.00
C LEU A 47 -40.37 -11.94 0.11
N ASP A 48 -40.20 -11.46 1.34
CA ASP A 48 -41.05 -11.80 2.48
C ASP A 48 -42.50 -11.33 2.25
N ALA A 49 -42.68 -10.10 1.75
CA ALA A 49 -44.00 -9.57 1.39
C ALA A 49 -44.65 -10.36 0.24
N TRP A 50 -43.86 -10.82 -0.72
CA TRP A 50 -44.35 -11.69 -1.80
C TRP A 50 -44.80 -13.06 -1.28
N ILE A 51 -44.05 -13.67 -0.34
CA ILE A 51 -44.42 -14.93 0.32
C ILE A 51 -45.74 -14.77 1.09
N GLU A 52 -45.91 -13.66 1.81
CA GLU A 52 -47.14 -13.39 2.57
C GLU A 52 -48.36 -13.25 1.64
N GLN A 53 -48.20 -12.56 0.50
CA GLN A 53 -49.25 -12.44 -0.51
C GLN A 53 -49.68 -13.81 -1.08
N ILE A 54 -48.73 -14.71 -1.37
CA ILE A 54 -49.06 -16.08 -1.81
C ILE A 54 -49.93 -16.79 -0.78
N LYS A 55 -49.52 -16.76 0.50
CA LYS A 55 -50.26 -17.41 1.59
C LYS A 55 -51.69 -16.86 1.71
N ASN A 56 -51.87 -15.57 1.49
CA ASN A 56 -53.19 -14.93 1.56
C ASN A 56 -54.09 -15.31 0.37
N ILE A 57 -53.53 -15.40 -0.85
CA ILE A 57 -54.27 -15.86 -2.04
C ILE A 57 -54.70 -17.32 -1.89
N GLU A 58 -53.82 -18.17 -1.35
CA GLU A 58 -54.13 -19.59 -1.09
C GLU A 58 -55.27 -19.74 -0.08
N ARG A 59 -55.25 -18.95 1.01
CA ARG A 59 -56.30 -18.94 2.04
C ARG A 59 -57.64 -18.42 1.54
N SER A 60 -57.65 -17.44 0.63
CA SER A 60 -58.89 -16.87 0.11
C SER A 60 -59.56 -17.74 -0.97
N GLY A 61 -58.83 -18.70 -1.55
CA GLY A 61 -59.33 -19.59 -2.60
C GLY A 61 -59.66 -18.87 -3.91
N GLN A 62 -59.19 -17.62 -4.09
CA GLN A 62 -59.61 -16.71 -5.17
C GLN A 62 -58.53 -16.49 -6.25
N GLY A 63 -57.52 -17.35 -6.31
CA GLY A 63 -56.40 -17.23 -7.24
C GLY A 63 -56.77 -17.59 -8.68
N ASP A 64 -57.12 -16.60 -9.50
CA ASP A 64 -57.26 -16.77 -10.95
C ASP A 64 -55.88 -16.83 -11.65
N LEU A 65 -55.87 -17.24 -12.93
CA LEU A 65 -54.65 -17.37 -13.72
C LEU A 65 -53.88 -16.05 -13.88
N ASN A 66 -54.56 -14.91 -13.88
CA ASN A 66 -53.93 -13.60 -14.04
C ASN A 66 -53.17 -13.20 -12.77
N ILE A 67 -53.74 -13.44 -11.59
CA ILE A 67 -53.08 -13.20 -10.29
C ILE A 67 -51.80 -14.03 -10.20
N TRP A 68 -51.83 -15.31 -10.57
CA TRP A 68 -50.63 -16.16 -10.56
C TRP A 68 -49.55 -15.67 -11.54
N ARG A 69 -49.95 -15.16 -12.70
CA ARG A 69 -49.01 -14.56 -13.68
C ARG A 69 -48.35 -13.30 -13.11
N GLU A 70 -49.12 -12.43 -12.46
CA GLU A 70 -48.60 -11.23 -11.81
C GLU A 70 -47.62 -11.59 -10.67
N MET A 71 -47.96 -12.58 -9.83
CA MET A 71 -47.06 -13.04 -8.77
C MET A 71 -45.73 -13.55 -9.34
N PHE A 72 -45.76 -14.31 -10.43
CA PHE A 72 -44.55 -14.75 -11.10
C PHE A 72 -43.72 -13.59 -11.65
N ASN A 73 -44.36 -12.58 -12.27
CA ASN A 73 -43.69 -11.38 -12.76
C ASN A 73 -42.99 -10.61 -11.63
N VAL A 74 -43.65 -10.42 -10.49
CA VAL A 74 -43.05 -9.76 -9.32
C VAL A 74 -41.82 -10.53 -8.84
N TYR A 75 -41.91 -11.85 -8.73
CA TYR A 75 -40.77 -12.69 -8.34
C TYR A 75 -39.60 -12.57 -9.33
N GLN A 76 -39.88 -12.61 -10.64
CA GLN A 76 -38.84 -12.41 -11.66
C GLN A 76 -38.17 -11.04 -11.55
N ASN A 77 -38.92 -9.98 -11.23
CA ASN A 77 -38.37 -8.64 -11.03
C ASN A 77 -37.45 -8.57 -9.79
N ILE A 78 -37.83 -9.22 -8.69
CA ILE A 78 -36.98 -9.32 -7.49
C ILE A 78 -35.65 -10.04 -7.83
N LEU A 79 -35.72 -11.16 -8.56
CA LEU A 79 -34.51 -11.88 -8.96
C LEU A 79 -33.62 -11.08 -9.91
N LYS A 80 -34.21 -10.36 -10.88
CA LYS A 80 -33.44 -9.46 -11.75
C LYS A 80 -32.72 -8.38 -10.96
N ALA A 81 -33.40 -7.76 -9.99
CA ALA A 81 -32.81 -6.75 -9.13
C ALA A 81 -31.64 -7.32 -8.30
N TYR A 82 -31.75 -8.56 -7.80
CA TYR A 82 -30.67 -9.25 -7.11
C TYR A 82 -29.46 -9.51 -8.02
N GLU A 83 -29.66 -9.98 -9.25
CA GLU A 83 -28.56 -10.20 -10.19
C GLU A 83 -27.87 -8.89 -10.59
N SER A 84 -28.64 -7.80 -10.80
CA SER A 84 -28.06 -6.47 -11.02
C SER A 84 -27.21 -6.03 -9.82
N TYR A 85 -27.72 -6.20 -8.60
CA TYR A 85 -26.98 -5.90 -7.37
C TYR A 85 -25.66 -6.69 -7.27
N LYS A 86 -25.68 -7.98 -7.58
CA LYS A 86 -24.50 -8.86 -7.56
C LYS A 86 -23.41 -8.40 -8.53
N ILE A 87 -23.80 -7.92 -9.72
CA ILE A 87 -22.85 -7.36 -10.69
C ILE A 87 -22.24 -6.06 -10.15
N CYS A 88 -23.06 -5.14 -9.64
CA CYS A 88 -22.58 -3.88 -9.06
C CYS A 88 -21.59 -4.13 -7.90
N PHE A 89 -21.93 -5.05 -6.99
CA PHE A 89 -21.08 -5.35 -5.84
C PHE A 89 -19.73 -5.97 -6.24
N ARG A 90 -19.71 -6.84 -7.25
CA ARG A 90 -18.47 -7.40 -7.78
C ARG A 90 -17.56 -6.32 -8.35
N VAL A 91 -18.11 -5.39 -9.13
CA VAL A 91 -17.34 -4.29 -9.73
C VAL A 91 -16.77 -3.37 -8.65
N LEU A 92 -17.57 -3.01 -7.64
CA LEU A 92 -17.12 -2.17 -6.53
C LEU A 92 -15.96 -2.80 -5.77
N PHE A 93 -16.06 -4.09 -5.44
CA PHE A 93 -15.01 -4.80 -4.70
C PHE A 93 -13.71 -4.92 -5.52
N GLN A 94 -13.83 -5.24 -6.81
CA GLN A 94 -12.66 -5.38 -7.70
C GLN A 94 -11.97 -4.04 -7.96
N TYR A 95 -12.74 -2.95 -8.10
CA TYR A 95 -12.19 -1.61 -8.28
C TYR A 95 -11.43 -1.14 -7.03
N ASP A 96 -11.99 -1.33 -5.85
CA ASP A 96 -11.37 -0.90 -4.58
C ASP A 96 -10.04 -1.64 -4.34
N ASP A 97 -10.01 -2.96 -4.56
CA ASP A 97 -8.81 -3.80 -4.40
C ASP A 97 -7.69 -3.42 -5.39
N THR A 98 -8.03 -3.22 -6.66
CA THR A 98 -7.05 -2.84 -7.69
C THR A 98 -6.46 -1.45 -7.48
N VAL A 99 -7.26 -0.48 -7.04
CA VAL A 99 -6.76 0.88 -6.77
C VAL A 99 -5.86 0.88 -5.53
N CYS A 100 -6.27 0.18 -4.46
CA CYS A 100 -5.48 0.08 -3.24
C CYS A 100 -4.10 -0.55 -3.51
N SER A 101 -4.05 -1.64 -4.27
CA SER A 101 -2.80 -2.34 -4.58
C SER A 101 -1.82 -1.48 -5.39
N VAL A 102 -2.27 -0.74 -6.39
CA VAL A 102 -1.41 0.16 -7.19
C VAL A 102 -0.84 1.28 -6.32
N ILE A 103 -1.65 1.85 -5.43
CA ILE A 103 -1.20 2.93 -4.53
C ILE A 103 -0.15 2.42 -3.56
N ILE A 104 -0.39 1.26 -2.92
CA ILE A 104 0.57 0.62 -2.00
C ILE A 104 1.91 0.35 -2.70
N MET A 105 1.86 -0.21 -3.92
CA MET A 105 3.06 -0.47 -4.72
C MET A 105 3.84 0.82 -5.05
N GLY A 106 3.14 1.89 -5.39
CA GLY A 106 3.75 3.20 -5.64
C GLY A 106 4.46 3.74 -4.40
N TRP A 107 3.83 3.63 -3.23
CA TRP A 107 4.41 4.08 -1.96
C TRP A 107 5.65 3.29 -1.56
N ILE A 108 5.60 1.95 -1.65
CA ILE A 108 6.76 1.10 -1.35
C ILE A 108 7.92 1.45 -2.29
N THR A 109 7.63 1.66 -3.57
CA THR A 109 8.65 2.05 -4.55
C THR A 109 9.30 3.38 -4.19
N LEU A 110 8.51 4.37 -3.78
CA LEU A 110 9.03 5.68 -3.35
C LEU A 110 9.90 5.55 -2.10
N ASP A 111 9.47 4.79 -1.10
CA ASP A 111 10.22 4.56 0.15
C ASP A 111 11.57 3.89 -0.12
N VAL A 112 11.58 2.88 -0.99
CA VAL A 112 12.81 2.23 -1.46
C VAL A 112 13.71 3.23 -2.19
N LEU A 113 13.18 4.07 -3.08
CA LEU A 113 13.99 5.07 -3.81
C LEU A 113 14.60 6.13 -2.88
N VAL A 114 13.85 6.60 -1.88
CA VAL A 114 14.34 7.54 -0.88
C VAL A 114 15.44 6.89 -0.04
N THR A 115 15.23 5.66 0.41
CA THR A 115 16.23 4.89 1.17
C THR A 115 17.50 4.65 0.36
N LEU A 116 17.38 4.30 -0.92
CA LEU A 116 18.52 4.13 -1.82
C LEU A 116 19.30 5.45 -1.98
N THR A 117 18.58 6.56 -2.18
CA THR A 117 19.19 7.88 -2.31
C THR A 117 19.96 8.26 -1.04
N LEU A 118 19.37 8.03 0.12
CA LEU A 118 20.01 8.26 1.42
C LEU A 118 21.29 7.41 1.56
N CYS A 119 21.23 6.12 1.24
CA CYS A 119 22.40 5.23 1.31
C CYS A 119 23.53 5.71 0.39
N VAL A 120 23.21 6.15 -0.83
CA VAL A 120 24.21 6.70 -1.77
C VAL A 120 24.84 7.98 -1.23
N GLN A 121 24.07 8.86 -0.59
CA GLN A 121 24.61 10.09 0.00
C GLN A 121 25.47 9.80 1.23
N CYS A 122 25.05 8.88 2.10
CA CYS A 122 25.86 8.41 3.23
C CYS A 122 27.19 7.84 2.75
N GLU A 123 27.19 7.03 1.69
CA GLU A 123 28.41 6.43 1.16
C GLU A 123 29.37 7.48 0.59
N LYS A 124 28.85 8.42 -0.21
CA LYS A 124 29.66 9.55 -0.70
C LYS A 124 30.30 10.32 0.44
N PHE A 125 29.52 10.62 1.49
CA PHE A 125 30.03 11.30 2.67
C PHE A 125 31.13 10.49 3.36
N TYR A 126 30.94 9.18 3.57
CA TYR A 126 31.95 8.33 4.20
C TYR A 126 33.24 8.25 3.38
N ALA A 127 33.13 8.14 2.05
CA ALA A 127 34.29 8.14 1.16
C ALA A 127 35.07 9.46 1.27
N THR A 128 34.39 10.62 1.30
CA THR A 128 35.05 11.92 1.51
C THR A 128 35.71 12.03 2.88
N VAL A 129 35.12 11.46 3.93
CA VAL A 129 35.74 11.42 5.26
C VAL A 129 37.02 10.56 5.25
N GLU A 130 37.03 9.44 4.53
CA GLU A 130 38.21 8.58 4.35
C GLU A 130 39.30 9.26 3.51
N GLU A 131 38.92 10.00 2.47
CA GLU A 131 39.83 10.83 1.68
C GLU A 131 40.47 11.95 2.53
N ALA A 132 39.68 12.62 3.38
CA ALA A 132 40.20 13.63 4.30
C ALA A 132 41.21 13.05 5.31
N GLU A 133 40.96 11.82 5.80
CA GLU A 133 41.87 11.08 6.66
C GLU A 133 43.20 10.75 5.96
N SER A 134 43.13 10.13 4.78
CA SER A 134 44.33 9.78 4.00
C SER A 134 45.18 11.01 3.65
N THR A 135 44.52 12.11 3.30
CA THR A 135 45.17 13.41 3.05
C THR A 135 45.89 13.93 4.31
N CYS A 136 45.26 13.87 5.48
CA CYS A 136 45.89 14.25 6.75
C CYS A 136 47.12 13.40 7.08
N ILE A 137 47.06 12.08 6.82
CA ILE A 137 48.19 11.17 7.02
C ILE A 137 49.34 11.51 6.08
N GLN A 138 49.05 11.79 4.81
CA GLN A 138 50.06 12.19 3.82
C GLN A 138 50.71 13.54 4.17
N PHE A 139 49.94 14.50 4.70
CA PHE A 139 50.50 15.77 5.18
C PHE A 139 51.40 15.58 6.39
N LEU A 140 51.05 14.67 7.31
CA LEU A 140 51.86 14.38 8.50
C LEU A 140 53.19 13.70 8.17
N SER A 141 53.29 12.96 7.06
CA SER A 141 54.53 12.32 6.62
C SER A 141 55.49 13.27 5.87
N ASN A 142 55.02 14.45 5.47
CA ASN A 142 55.82 15.42 4.74
C ASN A 142 56.73 16.25 5.68
N ILE A 143 58.02 16.35 5.34
CA ILE A 143 59.07 16.95 6.19
C ILE A 143 58.86 18.46 6.41
N ASN A 144 58.18 19.16 5.49
CA ASN A 144 57.97 20.61 5.52
C ASN A 144 56.68 21.07 6.24
N CYS A 145 56.10 20.24 7.10
CA CYS A 145 54.81 20.53 7.74
C CYS A 145 54.94 21.44 8.98
N THR A 146 54.15 22.53 9.04
CA THR A 146 54.11 23.46 10.17
C THR A 146 53.43 22.86 11.42
N ASP A 147 53.76 23.33 12.62
CA ASP A 147 53.19 22.78 13.86
C ASP A 147 51.66 22.95 13.95
N GLY A 148 51.12 24.03 13.39
CA GLY A 148 49.67 24.24 13.30
C GLY A 148 48.96 23.20 12.42
N GLN A 149 49.56 22.85 11.28
CA GLN A 149 49.03 21.81 10.38
C GLN A 149 49.08 20.42 11.04
N LYS A 150 50.18 20.11 11.75
CA LYS A 150 50.31 18.86 12.51
C LYS A 150 49.24 18.75 13.61
N TYR A 151 48.97 19.84 14.33
CA TYR A 151 47.93 19.87 15.36
C TYR A 151 46.53 19.60 14.78
N LEU A 152 46.18 20.28 13.68
CA LEU A 152 44.89 20.10 13.00
C LEU A 152 44.72 18.66 12.51
N CYS A 153 45.70 18.10 11.80
CA CYS A 153 45.63 16.74 11.26
C CYS A 153 45.49 15.70 12.39
N LYS A 154 46.22 15.85 13.50
CA LYS A 154 46.08 14.97 14.67
C LYS A 154 44.67 15.03 15.28
N ARG A 155 44.06 16.21 15.34
CA ARG A 155 42.69 16.38 15.85
C ARG A 155 41.65 15.75 14.94
N VAL A 156 41.79 15.90 13.62
CA VAL A 156 40.91 15.23 12.64
C VAL A 156 41.00 13.71 12.77
N LEU A 157 42.22 13.15 12.86
CA LEU A 157 42.43 11.72 13.07
C LEU A 157 41.84 11.22 14.39
N GLN A 158 41.95 12.02 15.45
CA GLN A 158 41.36 11.68 16.75
C GLN A 158 39.82 11.67 16.69
N MET A 159 39.20 12.65 16.04
CA MET A 159 37.75 12.70 15.83
C MET A 159 37.24 11.53 15.00
N LYS A 160 37.99 11.10 13.98
CA LYS A 160 37.65 9.94 13.15
C LYS A 160 37.63 8.63 13.95
N ARG A 161 38.52 8.45 14.94
CA ARG A 161 38.47 7.25 15.82
C ARG A 161 37.18 7.14 16.63
N THR A 162 36.55 8.27 16.93
CA THR A 162 35.25 8.32 17.61
C THR A 162 34.06 8.37 16.65
N PHE A 163 34.30 8.43 15.34
CA PHE A 163 33.25 8.49 14.33
C PHE A 163 32.66 7.11 14.10
N SER A 164 31.36 6.96 14.34
CA SER A 164 30.58 5.80 13.93
C SER A 164 29.73 6.16 12.71
N LYS A 165 29.72 5.29 11.69
CA LYS A 165 28.76 5.39 10.58
C LYS A 165 27.33 5.35 11.13
N ILE A 166 26.40 6.06 10.48
CA ILE A 166 24.98 6.09 10.85
C ILE A 166 24.43 4.67 10.76
N SER A 167 23.77 4.22 11.82
CA SER A 167 23.05 2.94 11.83
C SER A 167 21.54 3.16 11.95
N GLY A 168 20.79 2.57 11.01
CA GLY A 168 19.34 2.45 11.10
C GLY A 168 18.98 1.40 12.15
N CYS A 169 18.19 1.79 13.14
CA CYS A 169 17.69 0.94 14.23
C CYS A 169 18.80 0.19 15.01
N GLY A 170 20.05 0.65 14.97
CA GLY A 170 21.18 -0.04 15.60
C GLY A 170 21.57 -1.40 14.99
N LEU A 171 20.85 -1.85 13.95
CA LEU A 171 20.97 -3.16 13.32
C LEU A 171 21.64 -3.09 11.95
N PHE A 172 21.43 -1.99 11.22
CA PHE A 172 21.88 -1.85 9.85
C PHE A 172 22.71 -0.59 9.69
N LEU A 173 23.97 -0.73 9.27
CA LEU A 173 24.75 0.42 8.85
C LEU A 173 24.15 0.97 7.55
N MET A 174 23.81 2.26 7.54
CA MET A 174 23.36 2.95 6.33
C MET A 174 24.56 3.19 5.43
N ASP A 175 24.87 2.18 4.62
CA ASP A 175 25.99 2.11 3.68
C ASP A 175 25.48 1.44 2.38
N ALA A 176 26.21 1.58 1.26
CA ALA A 176 25.92 0.93 -0.01
C ALA A 176 25.72 -0.59 0.12
N SER A 177 26.35 -1.23 1.11
CA SER A 177 26.13 -2.65 1.39
C SER A 177 24.67 -2.98 1.71
N LEU A 178 23.96 -2.12 2.45
CA LEU A 178 22.56 -2.35 2.83
C LEU A 178 21.65 -2.41 1.60
N SER A 179 21.86 -1.48 0.66
CA SER A 179 21.15 -1.44 -0.62
C SER A 179 21.38 -2.72 -1.44
N ILE A 180 22.62 -3.22 -1.48
CA ILE A 180 22.97 -4.46 -2.19
C ILE A 180 22.29 -5.67 -1.54
N TYR A 181 22.29 -5.76 -0.20
CA TYR A 181 21.60 -6.83 0.51
C TYR A 181 20.08 -6.80 0.28
N LEU A 182 19.46 -5.63 0.29
CA LEU A 182 18.03 -5.45 0.01
C LEU A 182 17.68 -5.90 -1.41
N ILE A 183 18.45 -5.47 -2.41
CA ILE A 183 18.26 -5.88 -3.81
C ILE A 183 18.42 -7.39 -3.96
N GLY A 184 19.44 -7.97 -3.32
CA GLY A 184 19.66 -9.42 -3.33
C GLY A 184 18.51 -10.19 -2.70
N LEU A 185 18.00 -9.73 -1.56
CA LEU A 185 16.88 -10.38 -0.86
C LEU A 185 15.58 -10.31 -1.66
N ILE A 186 15.26 -9.14 -2.23
CA ILE A 186 14.10 -8.95 -3.11
C ILE A 186 14.21 -9.86 -4.33
N THR A 187 15.38 -9.90 -4.99
CA THR A 187 15.61 -10.72 -6.18
C THR A 187 15.42 -12.21 -5.86
N ASN A 188 15.98 -12.68 -4.74
CA ASN A 188 15.82 -14.07 -4.30
C ASN A 188 14.35 -14.42 -4.04
N TYR A 189 13.61 -13.53 -3.36
CA TYR A 189 12.17 -13.74 -3.12
C TYR A 189 11.38 -13.79 -4.43
N ILE A 190 11.67 -12.90 -5.38
CA ILE A 190 11.03 -12.90 -6.70
C ILE A 190 11.30 -14.21 -7.43
N ILE A 191 12.56 -14.70 -7.42
CA ILE A 191 12.92 -15.97 -8.06
C ILE A 191 12.14 -17.14 -7.44
N VAL A 192 12.08 -17.21 -6.11
CA VAL A 192 11.35 -18.27 -5.39
C VAL A 192 9.86 -18.23 -5.72
N LEU A 193 9.25 -17.04 -5.73
CA LEU A 193 7.84 -16.87 -6.10
C LEU A 193 7.58 -17.28 -7.56
N LEU A 194 8.47 -16.94 -8.47
CA LEU A 194 8.40 -17.36 -9.87
C LEU A 194 8.47 -18.89 -9.99
N GLN A 195 9.40 -19.54 -9.27
CA GLN A 195 9.50 -21.01 -9.27
C GLN A 195 8.18 -21.67 -8.80
N PHE A 196 7.56 -21.16 -7.74
CA PHE A 196 6.27 -21.66 -7.27
C PHE A 196 5.14 -21.42 -8.29
N ALA A 197 5.12 -20.24 -8.92
CA ALA A 197 4.11 -19.92 -9.94
C ALA A 197 4.23 -20.84 -11.18
N TYR A 198 5.45 -21.10 -11.65
CA TYR A 198 5.70 -22.05 -12.74
C TYR A 198 5.28 -23.47 -12.37
N LEU A 199 5.62 -23.93 -11.16
CA LEU A 199 5.27 -25.28 -10.69
C LEU A 199 3.74 -25.47 -10.53
N HIS A 200 3.03 -24.45 -10.03
CA HIS A 200 1.57 -24.47 -9.93
C HIS A 200 0.89 -24.56 -11.30
N ASN A 201 1.39 -23.81 -12.29
CA ASN A 201 0.84 -23.84 -13.64
C ASN A 201 1.13 -25.14 -14.39
N TYR A 202 2.24 -25.82 -14.08
CA TYR A 202 2.55 -27.14 -14.65
C TYR A 202 1.58 -28.22 -14.15
N ASN A 203 1.25 -28.22 -12.84
CA ASN A 203 0.33 -29.21 -12.24
C ASN A 203 -1.14 -29.06 -12.65
N LYS A 204 -1.51 -28.01 -13.39
CA LYS A 204 -2.87 -27.78 -13.91
C LYS A 204 -3.10 -28.32 -15.33
N LYS A 205 -2.06 -28.75 -16.03
CA LYS A 205 -2.15 -29.42 -17.33
C LYS A 205 -2.20 -30.93 -17.16
#